data_AF-A0A195CWP3-F1
#
_entry.id   AF-A0A195CWP3-F1
#
_cell.length_a   1.000
_cell.length_b   1.000
_cell.length_c   1.000
_cell.angle_alpha   90.00
_cell.angle_beta   90.00
_cell.angle_gamma   90.00
#
_symmetry.space_group_name_H-M   'P 1'
#
loop_
_entity.id
_entity.type
_entity.pdbx_description
1 polymer ?
#
loop_
_entity_poly.entity_id
_entity_poly.type
_entity_poly.pdbx_seq_one_letter_code
_entity_poly.pdbx_strand_id
1 'polypeptide(L)'
;MEEKYNQLEDENASDTSEKSKTGLVTPEKKASIEVKKESESTVPAPVPSVSKTEVKEEDDQDSDHEDPHVKELLNGLEGAAFQSRLPFDKLTSTEAACFPDIATGPLQTQKVFLHIRNRLLQIWLENPKQQLIIENVLPQIESPYNSDTVLARRIHAFLERHGFVNFGVFKRLKPLPTKKLGKVIVIGAGIAGLAAAQQMQQFGLEVTVLEARDRVGGRIATFRKSNYIADLGAMVVTGLGGNPVTTLSKQINMELHKIRQKCPLYESDGQTKYILLLYIIKFDIVIINIVSIEMVPKDKDEMVEREFNRLLEATSYLSHQLDFNYINSAGSGGQGSNARPVSLGQALEWVIRLQEQGVKQRQVAHLRSVLSLQGRLITNQHRMISIMDRLMELNKQYKEMTESKLQTRDITQEFVLRSKLRDLHNACKEWDQLSDQQKEIEAKLQELEASPPSDVYLSSKDRQILDWHFANLEFANATSLSNLSLKHWDQDDDFEFTGSHLTVEAILGEYLVRQNLWMYLEDALFASNEIPADHVVGIFGMRRRRFFVVRRQLDIVYVTTHRVFVEFVEFILFLRISMKIVLL
;
A
#
# COMPACT_ATOMS: atom_id res chain seq x y z
N MET A 1 -2.97 27.81 8.33
CA MET A 1 -2.47 26.46 7.98
C MET A 1 -1.27 26.10 8.82
N GLU A 2 -0.21 26.92 8.83
CA GLU A 2 0.97 26.79 9.73
C GLU A 2 0.59 26.60 11.21
N GLU A 3 -0.33 27.40 11.77
CA GLU A 3 -0.67 27.36 13.20
C GLU A 3 -1.36 26.07 13.66
N LYS A 4 -2.01 25.33 12.75
CA LYS A 4 -2.69 24.06 13.09
C LYS A 4 -1.80 22.83 12.89
N TYR A 5 -0.71 22.95 12.14
CA TYR A 5 0.23 21.85 11.91
C TYR A 5 1.24 21.71 13.07
N ASN A 6 1.67 22.84 13.66
CA ASN A 6 2.58 22.82 14.82
C ASN A 6 1.97 22.14 16.06
N GLN A 7 0.64 22.06 16.18
CA GLN A 7 -0.02 21.36 17.29
C GLN A 7 0.14 19.83 17.21
N LEU A 8 0.39 19.27 16.02
CA LEU A 8 0.59 17.82 15.83
C LEU A 8 2.04 17.36 16.10
N GLU A 9 3.03 18.26 15.99
CA GLU A 9 4.42 17.96 16.38
C GLU A 9 4.58 17.92 17.91
N ASP A 10 3.85 18.78 18.65
CA ASP A 10 3.95 18.86 20.11
C ASP A 10 3.26 17.69 20.85
N GLU A 11 2.19 17.11 20.30
CA GLU A 11 1.53 15.95 20.92
C GLU A 11 2.38 14.66 20.82
N ASN A 12 3.12 14.47 19.72
CA ASN A 12 3.94 13.27 19.49
C ASN A 12 5.27 13.26 20.27
N ALA A 13 5.77 14.42 20.70
CA ALA A 13 6.96 14.50 21.55
C ALA A 13 6.69 14.07 23.00
N SER A 14 5.43 14.14 23.44
CA SER A 14 5.05 13.85 24.84
C SER A 14 4.98 12.35 25.18
N ASP A 15 4.80 11.48 24.18
CA ASP A 15 4.49 10.05 24.37
C ASP A 15 5.73 9.15 24.55
N THR A 16 6.94 9.73 24.52
CA THR A 16 8.21 8.98 24.66
C THR A 16 8.87 9.11 26.04
N SER A 17 8.27 9.82 27.00
CA SER A 17 8.88 10.10 28.31
C SER A 17 8.33 9.33 29.52
N GLU A 18 7.23 8.57 29.39
CA GLU A 18 6.65 7.82 30.51
C GLU A 18 6.81 6.31 30.37
N LYS A 19 8.01 5.80 30.74
CA LYS A 19 8.19 4.46 31.33
C LYS A 19 9.61 4.29 31.87
N SER A 20 9.89 4.89 33.03
CA SER A 20 10.97 4.38 33.90
C SER A 20 10.69 4.66 35.38
N LYS A 21 10.87 3.62 36.21
CA LYS A 21 10.73 3.52 37.68
C LYS A 21 9.28 3.24 38.14
N THR A 22 8.94 2.24 38.96
CA THR A 22 9.61 1.63 40.12
C THR A 22 9.04 0.23 40.44
N GLY A 23 9.83 -0.67 41.06
CA GLY A 23 9.29 -1.87 41.71
C GLY A 23 10.35 -2.87 42.21
N LEU A 24 10.94 -2.57 43.38
CA LEU A 24 11.89 -3.41 44.13
C LEU A 24 11.14 -4.54 44.87
N VAL A 25 11.55 -5.82 44.73
CA VAL A 25 11.50 -6.85 45.78
C VAL A 25 12.64 -7.87 45.55
N THR A 26 13.47 -8.07 46.56
CA THR A 26 14.61 -9.01 46.62
C THR A 26 14.28 -10.26 47.49
N PRO A 27 15.20 -11.17 47.83
CA PRO A 27 15.41 -12.44 47.12
C PRO A 27 15.34 -13.67 48.08
N GLU A 28 15.46 -14.90 47.57
CA GLU A 28 16.19 -16.01 48.22
C GLU A 28 15.95 -17.35 47.48
N LYS A 29 17.02 -17.97 46.94
CA LYS A 29 17.59 -19.21 47.50
C LYS A 29 18.80 -19.70 46.71
N LYS A 30 19.80 -20.10 47.49
CA LYS A 30 21.14 -20.55 47.12
C LYS A 30 21.16 -21.92 46.44
N ALA A 31 22.17 -22.06 45.59
CA ALA A 31 22.71 -23.31 45.07
C ALA A 31 23.29 -24.22 46.17
N SER A 32 23.34 -25.52 45.87
CA SER A 32 24.27 -26.46 46.47
C SER A 32 24.78 -27.44 45.40
N ILE A 33 26.10 -27.54 45.37
CA ILE A 33 26.98 -28.34 44.52
C ILE A 33 26.97 -29.78 45.03
N GLU A 34 27.04 -30.78 44.13
CA GLU A 34 27.86 -31.97 44.40
C GLU A 34 28.32 -32.67 43.12
N VAL A 35 29.63 -32.89 43.04
CA VAL A 35 30.39 -33.59 42.01
C VAL A 35 30.73 -34.97 42.56
N LYS A 36 30.63 -36.05 41.76
CA LYS A 36 31.55 -37.19 41.84
C LYS A 36 31.61 -38.01 40.54
N LYS A 37 32.85 -38.30 40.15
CA LYS A 37 33.37 -39.07 39.02
C LYS A 37 33.37 -40.57 39.29
N GLU A 38 33.39 -41.38 38.22
CA GLU A 38 34.36 -42.48 37.87
C GLU A 38 33.73 -43.35 36.75
N SER A 39 34.22 -43.33 35.49
CA SER A 39 35.30 -44.14 34.86
C SER A 39 34.89 -45.62 34.63
N GLU A 40 34.99 -46.27 33.46
CA GLU A 40 36.12 -46.42 32.53
C GLU A 40 35.73 -46.94 31.11
N SER A 41 36.54 -46.52 30.12
CA SER A 41 37.14 -47.18 28.92
C SER A 41 36.29 -48.05 27.94
N THR A 42 36.34 -47.85 26.62
CA THR A 42 37.45 -48.25 25.72
C THR A 42 37.40 -47.56 24.32
N VAL A 43 38.58 -47.44 23.69
CA VAL A 43 39.03 -46.74 22.45
C VAL A 43 39.25 -47.78 21.30
N PRO A 44 39.49 -47.52 19.96
CA PRO A 44 39.64 -46.31 19.11
C PRO A 44 38.87 -46.25 17.75
N ALA A 45 38.96 -45.10 17.06
CA ALA A 45 38.62 -44.81 15.63
C ALA A 45 39.74 -45.23 14.64
N PRO A 46 39.59 -45.20 13.26
CA PRO A 46 39.55 -43.95 12.45
C PRO A 46 38.66 -43.96 11.14
N VAL A 47 37.79 -42.96 10.89
CA VAL A 47 37.81 -41.76 9.97
C VAL A 47 37.87 -42.00 8.43
N PRO A 48 37.39 -41.06 7.55
CA PRO A 48 36.00 -40.79 7.12
C PRO A 48 35.78 -40.87 5.57
N SER A 49 34.51 -40.80 5.12
CA SER A 49 34.17 -40.42 3.74
C SER A 49 33.38 -39.10 3.74
N VAL A 50 33.71 -38.25 2.77
CA VAL A 50 33.33 -36.83 2.65
C VAL A 50 31.88 -36.71 2.16
N SER A 51 31.00 -36.13 2.98
CA SER A 51 29.69 -35.63 2.55
C SER A 51 29.69 -34.10 2.53
N LYS A 52 29.20 -33.58 1.41
CA LYS A 52 29.02 -32.15 1.11
C LYS A 52 28.22 -31.49 2.23
N THR A 53 28.79 -30.48 2.87
CA THR A 53 28.05 -29.59 3.75
C THR A 53 27.52 -28.44 2.89
N GLU A 54 26.22 -28.47 2.66
CA GLU A 54 25.44 -27.34 2.15
C GLU A 54 25.64 -26.16 3.10
N VAL A 55 25.97 -25.01 2.52
CA VAL A 55 25.95 -23.74 3.23
C VAL A 55 24.49 -23.50 3.60
N LYS A 56 24.20 -23.46 4.90
CA LYS A 56 22.92 -22.97 5.40
C LYS A 56 22.80 -21.52 4.95
N GLU A 57 21.94 -21.28 3.97
CA GLU A 57 21.29 -19.98 3.82
C GLU A 57 20.64 -19.67 5.16
N GLU A 58 20.85 -18.45 5.66
CA GLU A 58 20.07 -17.93 6.77
C GLU A 58 18.61 -17.89 6.29
N ASP A 59 17.85 -18.91 6.67
CA ASP A 59 16.38 -18.90 6.65
C ASP A 59 15.94 -17.75 7.56
N ASP A 60 15.91 -16.54 7.00
CA ASP A 60 15.05 -15.49 7.52
C ASP A 60 13.62 -16.02 7.45
N GLN A 61 13.04 -16.26 8.63
CA GLN A 61 11.68 -16.72 8.83
C GLN A 61 10.68 -15.66 8.30
N ASP A 62 10.54 -15.57 6.98
CA ASP A 62 9.24 -15.20 6.41
C ASP A 62 8.33 -16.36 6.76
N SER A 63 7.53 -16.18 7.79
CA SER A 63 6.64 -17.21 8.30
C SER A 63 5.82 -17.81 7.15
N ASP A 64 6.10 -19.07 6.83
CA ASP A 64 5.27 -19.98 6.02
C ASP A 64 3.86 -20.22 6.63
N HIS A 65 3.48 -19.43 7.63
CA HIS A 65 2.12 -19.33 8.10
C HIS A 65 1.30 -18.59 7.05
N GLU A 66 0.54 -19.33 6.24
CA GLU A 66 -0.80 -18.85 5.88
C GLU A 66 -1.40 -18.24 7.15
N ASP A 67 -1.72 -16.95 7.11
CA ASP A 67 -2.24 -16.23 8.28
C ASP A 67 -3.39 -17.07 8.89
N PRO A 68 -3.21 -17.62 10.12
CA PRO A 68 -4.21 -18.46 10.77
C PRO A 68 -5.57 -17.75 10.83
N HIS A 69 -5.55 -16.41 10.89
CA HIS A 69 -6.72 -15.57 10.91
C HIS A 69 -7.54 -15.67 9.63
N VAL A 70 -6.92 -15.79 8.45
CA VAL A 70 -7.62 -15.94 7.16
C VAL A 70 -8.27 -17.33 7.06
N LYS A 71 -7.61 -18.36 7.57
CA LYS A 71 -8.15 -19.74 7.56
C LYS A 71 -9.33 -19.89 8.52
N GLU A 72 -9.33 -19.17 9.62
CA GLU A 72 -10.42 -19.12 10.59
C GLU A 72 -11.58 -18.24 10.11
N LEU A 73 -11.30 -17.09 9.46
CA LEU A 73 -12.30 -16.21 8.83
C LEU A 73 -13.09 -16.91 7.71
N LEU A 74 -12.45 -17.81 6.97
CA LEU A 74 -13.03 -18.50 5.81
C LEU A 74 -13.88 -19.72 6.19
N ASN A 75 -13.96 -20.08 7.47
CA ASN A 75 -14.71 -21.25 7.92
C ASN A 75 -16.16 -20.90 8.27
N GLY A 76 -17.07 -21.82 7.93
CA GLY A 76 -18.49 -21.70 8.24
C GLY A 76 -19.25 -20.71 7.35
N LEU A 77 -20.40 -20.27 7.85
CA LEU A 77 -21.36 -19.47 7.07
C LEU A 77 -20.91 -18.03 6.85
N GLU A 78 -20.18 -17.46 7.81
CA GLU A 78 -19.61 -16.12 7.71
C GLU A 78 -18.53 -16.05 6.63
N GLY A 79 -17.60 -17.01 6.65
CA GLY A 79 -16.59 -17.16 5.61
C GLY A 79 -17.17 -17.34 4.21
N ALA A 80 -18.28 -18.09 4.07
CA ALA A 80 -18.95 -18.25 2.79
C ALA A 80 -19.57 -16.95 2.25
N ALA A 81 -20.16 -16.13 3.14
CA ALA A 81 -20.69 -14.82 2.77
C ALA A 81 -19.55 -13.86 2.39
N PHE A 82 -18.49 -13.81 3.20
CA PHE A 82 -17.27 -13.04 2.93
C PHE A 82 -16.63 -13.41 1.59
N GLN A 83 -16.41 -14.71 1.33
CA GLN A 83 -15.84 -15.21 0.08
C GLN A 83 -16.69 -14.84 -1.15
N SER A 84 -17.99 -14.63 -0.94
CA SER A 84 -18.95 -14.22 -1.97
C SER A 84 -19.16 -12.70 -2.04
N ARG A 85 -18.41 -11.91 -1.25
CA ARG A 85 -18.51 -10.44 -1.15
C ARG A 85 -19.90 -9.97 -0.69
N LEU A 86 -20.49 -10.71 0.23
CA LEU A 86 -21.80 -10.42 0.80
C LEU A 86 -21.69 -10.23 2.32
N PRO A 87 -22.41 -9.25 2.90
CA PRO A 87 -22.50 -9.13 4.35
C PRO A 87 -23.21 -10.35 4.94
N PHE A 88 -22.60 -10.97 5.96
CA PHE A 88 -23.10 -12.19 6.56
C PHE A 88 -24.48 -12.02 7.23
N ASP A 89 -24.68 -10.90 7.92
CA ASP A 89 -25.78 -10.64 8.85
C ASP A 89 -26.82 -9.64 8.32
N LYS A 90 -26.66 -9.15 7.08
CA LYS A 90 -27.53 -8.14 6.47
C LYS A 90 -27.89 -8.47 5.02
N LEU A 91 -29.07 -8.01 4.59
CA LEU A 91 -29.48 -8.02 3.20
C LEU A 91 -28.80 -6.89 2.42
N THR A 92 -28.30 -7.19 1.24
CA THR A 92 -27.86 -6.22 0.23
C THR A 92 -29.05 -5.53 -0.42
N SER A 93 -28.81 -4.39 -1.06
CA SER A 93 -29.84 -3.67 -1.83
C SER A 93 -30.43 -4.53 -2.96
N THR A 94 -29.61 -5.36 -3.61
CA THR A 94 -30.04 -6.27 -4.68
C THR A 94 -30.94 -7.39 -4.15
N GLU A 95 -30.59 -7.97 -3.00
CA GLU A 95 -31.45 -8.95 -2.33
C GLU A 95 -32.76 -8.31 -1.89
N ALA A 96 -32.72 -7.12 -1.28
CA ALA A 96 -33.92 -6.41 -0.85
C ALA A 96 -34.88 -6.10 -2.02
N ALA A 97 -34.34 -5.78 -3.21
CA ALA A 97 -35.14 -5.57 -4.41
C ALA A 97 -35.80 -6.86 -4.94
N CYS A 98 -35.13 -8.02 -4.82
CA CYS A 98 -35.65 -9.31 -5.29
C CYS A 98 -36.56 -10.01 -4.26
N PHE A 99 -36.42 -9.64 -2.98
CA PHE A 99 -37.16 -10.21 -1.86
C PHE A 99 -37.78 -9.09 -1.00
N PRO A 100 -38.65 -8.22 -1.57
CA PRO A 100 -39.24 -7.11 -0.83
C PRO A 100 -40.09 -7.61 0.35
N ASP A 101 -40.74 -8.76 0.20
CA ASP A 101 -41.50 -9.46 1.24
C ASP A 101 -40.65 -9.83 2.47
N ILE A 102 -39.39 -10.18 2.25
CA ILE A 102 -38.43 -10.50 3.31
C ILE A 102 -37.82 -9.22 3.89
N ALA A 103 -37.46 -8.26 3.03
CA ALA A 103 -36.82 -7.01 3.43
C ALA A 103 -37.70 -6.13 4.33
N THR A 104 -39.01 -6.07 4.04
CA THR A 104 -39.99 -5.37 4.89
C THR A 104 -40.58 -6.26 5.99
N GLY A 105 -40.25 -7.55 5.98
CA GLY A 105 -40.78 -8.54 6.90
C GLY A 105 -40.09 -8.54 8.27
N PRO A 106 -40.51 -9.42 9.19
CA PRO A 106 -39.92 -9.55 10.53
C PRO A 106 -38.44 -9.93 10.49
N LEU A 107 -37.67 -9.46 11.47
CA LEU A 107 -36.23 -9.74 11.58
C LEU A 107 -35.92 -11.24 11.61
N GLN A 108 -36.80 -12.05 12.21
CA GLN A 108 -36.63 -13.50 12.24
C GLN A 108 -36.65 -14.12 10.83
N THR A 109 -37.51 -13.65 9.95
CA THR A 109 -37.60 -14.11 8.55
C THR A 109 -36.35 -13.70 7.77
N GLN A 110 -35.81 -12.50 8.03
CA GLN A 110 -34.54 -12.06 7.46
C GLN A 110 -33.38 -12.96 7.91
N LYS A 111 -33.32 -13.33 9.19
CA LYS A 111 -32.31 -14.27 9.70
C LYS A 111 -32.40 -15.65 9.03
N VAL A 112 -33.61 -16.16 8.82
CA VAL A 112 -33.83 -17.43 8.09
C VAL A 112 -33.33 -17.33 6.64
N PHE A 113 -33.65 -16.22 5.95
CA PHE A 113 -33.14 -15.97 4.59
C PHE A 113 -31.62 -15.97 4.55
N LEU A 114 -30.98 -15.19 5.45
CA LEU A 114 -29.52 -15.04 5.49
C LEU A 114 -28.84 -16.38 5.76
N HIS A 115 -29.39 -17.17 6.67
CA HIS A 115 -28.88 -18.51 6.96
C HIS A 115 -28.93 -19.42 5.72
N ILE A 116 -30.09 -19.53 5.06
CA ILE A 116 -30.24 -20.36 3.86
C ILE A 116 -29.29 -19.89 2.75
N ARG A 117 -29.21 -18.58 2.53
CA ARG A 117 -28.28 -17.98 1.56
C ARG A 117 -26.84 -18.39 1.85
N ASN A 118 -26.36 -18.14 3.07
CA ASN A 118 -24.98 -18.41 3.46
C ASN A 118 -24.66 -19.91 3.38
N ARG A 119 -25.63 -20.78 3.73
CA ARG A 119 -25.47 -22.23 3.64
C ARG A 119 -25.35 -22.71 2.20
N LEU A 120 -26.15 -22.17 1.29
CA LEU A 120 -26.05 -22.49 -0.14
C LEU A 120 -24.72 -22.02 -0.74
N LEU A 121 -24.25 -20.83 -0.37
CA LEU A 121 -22.92 -20.33 -0.76
C LEU A 121 -21.81 -21.25 -0.25
N GLN A 122 -21.89 -21.65 1.03
CA GLN A 122 -20.91 -22.54 1.65
C GLN A 122 -20.80 -23.87 0.89
N ILE A 123 -21.93 -24.52 0.64
CA ILE A 123 -21.97 -25.83 -0.06
C ILE A 123 -21.40 -25.72 -1.48
N TRP A 124 -21.63 -24.61 -2.17
CA TRP A 124 -21.01 -24.36 -3.48
C TRP A 124 -19.49 -24.19 -3.36
N LEU A 125 -19.01 -23.41 -2.40
CA LEU A 125 -17.59 -23.11 -2.22
C LEU A 125 -16.77 -24.32 -1.73
N GLU A 126 -17.41 -25.25 -1.02
CA GLU A 126 -16.83 -26.54 -0.61
C GLU A 126 -16.61 -27.48 -1.79
N ASN A 127 -17.53 -27.50 -2.78
CA ASN A 127 -17.39 -28.32 -3.98
C ASN A 127 -17.78 -27.57 -5.27
N PRO A 128 -16.95 -26.60 -5.73
CA PRO A 128 -17.28 -25.78 -6.89
C PRO A 128 -17.10 -26.52 -8.22
N LYS A 129 -16.65 -27.77 -8.21
CA LYS A 129 -16.44 -28.61 -9.40
C LYS A 129 -17.73 -29.28 -9.87
N GLN A 130 -18.83 -29.20 -9.12
CA GLN A 130 -20.10 -29.84 -9.47
C GLN A 130 -21.26 -28.87 -9.29
N GLN A 131 -22.24 -28.93 -10.20
CA GLN A 131 -23.43 -28.09 -10.14
C GLN A 131 -24.19 -28.27 -8.81
N LEU A 132 -24.49 -27.16 -8.15
CA LEU A 132 -25.33 -27.07 -6.98
C LEU A 132 -26.81 -27.08 -7.40
N ILE A 133 -27.50 -28.16 -7.07
CA ILE A 133 -28.92 -28.37 -7.34
C ILE A 133 -29.71 -28.29 -6.04
N ILE A 134 -30.73 -27.43 -5.98
CA ILE A 134 -31.55 -27.24 -4.77
C ILE A 134 -32.18 -28.55 -4.26
N GLU A 135 -32.64 -29.44 -5.15
CA GLU A 135 -33.23 -30.72 -4.74
C GLU A 135 -32.23 -31.64 -4.01
N ASN A 136 -30.95 -31.58 -4.35
CA ASN A 136 -29.90 -32.41 -3.73
C ASN A 136 -29.37 -31.80 -2.43
N VAL A 137 -29.47 -30.47 -2.30
CA VAL A 137 -28.85 -29.71 -1.24
C VAL A 137 -29.83 -29.38 -0.11
N LEU A 138 -31.12 -29.25 -0.40
CA LEU A 138 -32.13 -28.96 0.61
C LEU A 138 -32.13 -29.94 1.80
N PRO A 139 -31.88 -31.27 1.63
CA PRO A 139 -31.74 -32.19 2.76
C PRO A 139 -30.49 -31.97 3.62
N GLN A 140 -29.47 -31.29 3.10
CA GLN A 140 -28.23 -30.98 3.81
C GLN A 140 -28.34 -29.70 4.66
N ILE A 141 -29.40 -28.91 4.44
CA ILE A 141 -29.72 -27.73 5.25
C ILE A 141 -30.40 -28.18 6.54
N GLU A 142 -29.96 -27.64 7.68
CA GLU A 142 -30.45 -28.01 8.99
C GLU A 142 -31.90 -27.52 9.24
N SER A 143 -32.65 -28.26 10.05
CA SER A 143 -33.94 -27.77 10.56
C SER A 143 -33.71 -26.60 11.54
N PRO A 144 -34.55 -25.53 11.54
CA PRO A 144 -35.81 -25.38 10.80
C PRO A 144 -35.67 -24.80 9.39
N TYR A 145 -34.47 -24.46 8.94
CA TYR A 145 -34.21 -23.71 7.70
C TYR A 145 -34.57 -24.47 6.42
N ASN A 146 -34.61 -25.80 6.46
CA ASN A 146 -35.05 -26.65 5.35
C ASN A 146 -36.58 -26.78 5.20
N SER A 147 -37.37 -26.24 6.14
CA SER A 147 -38.83 -26.41 6.16
C SER A 147 -39.53 -25.63 5.05
N ASP A 148 -39.12 -24.38 4.80
CA ASP A 148 -39.68 -23.54 3.74
C ASP A 148 -38.97 -23.78 2.40
N THR A 149 -39.45 -24.82 1.70
CA THR A 149 -38.88 -25.23 0.42
C THR A 149 -39.06 -24.20 -0.69
N VAL A 150 -40.07 -23.33 -0.60
CA VAL A 150 -40.35 -22.28 -1.60
C VAL A 150 -39.34 -21.16 -1.45
N LEU A 151 -39.09 -20.71 -0.21
CA LEU A 151 -38.07 -19.72 0.09
C LEU A 151 -36.68 -20.21 -0.33
N ALA A 152 -36.31 -21.44 0.05
CA ALA A 152 -35.01 -22.00 -0.32
C ALA A 152 -34.81 -22.08 -1.84
N ARG A 153 -35.84 -22.45 -2.60
CA ARG A 153 -35.80 -22.45 -4.08
C ARG A 153 -35.67 -21.04 -4.65
N ARG A 154 -36.38 -20.05 -4.10
CA ARG A 154 -36.24 -18.65 -4.54
C ARG A 154 -34.82 -18.12 -4.30
N ILE A 155 -34.23 -18.40 -3.13
CA ILE A 155 -32.86 -18.01 -2.78
C ILE A 155 -31.85 -18.68 -3.70
N HIS A 156 -31.96 -20.00 -3.91
CA HIS A 156 -31.11 -20.72 -4.85
C HIS A 156 -31.18 -20.14 -6.27
N ALA A 157 -32.39 -19.89 -6.78
CA ALA A 157 -32.59 -19.31 -8.10
C ALA A 157 -32.01 -17.89 -8.20
N PHE A 158 -32.07 -17.09 -7.13
CA PHE A 158 -31.43 -15.78 -7.06
C PHE A 158 -29.91 -15.89 -7.13
N LEU A 159 -29.31 -16.77 -6.33
CA LEU A 159 -27.86 -16.97 -6.29
C LEU A 159 -27.32 -17.48 -7.64
N GLU A 160 -28.01 -18.44 -8.25
CA GLU A 160 -27.66 -18.97 -9.57
C GLU A 160 -27.81 -17.90 -10.67
N ARG A 161 -28.89 -17.11 -10.62
CA ARG A 161 -29.13 -16.05 -11.62
C ARG A 161 -28.08 -14.95 -11.58
N HIS A 162 -27.63 -14.57 -10.39
CA HIS A 162 -26.63 -13.51 -10.21
C HIS A 162 -25.19 -14.04 -10.19
N GLY A 163 -24.98 -15.34 -10.41
CA GLY A 163 -23.65 -15.93 -10.53
C GLY A 163 -22.88 -16.02 -9.21
N PHE A 164 -23.56 -16.10 -8.07
CA PHE A 164 -22.93 -16.40 -6.78
C PHE A 164 -22.65 -17.89 -6.60
N VAL A 165 -23.44 -18.75 -7.24
CA VAL A 165 -23.24 -20.20 -7.33
C VAL A 165 -23.37 -20.66 -8.78
N ASN A 166 -22.91 -21.87 -9.09
CA ASN A 166 -23.01 -22.45 -10.44
C ASN A 166 -22.38 -21.57 -11.52
N PHE A 167 -21.27 -20.89 -11.21
CA PHE A 167 -20.50 -20.11 -12.18
C PHE A 167 -19.17 -20.78 -12.51
N GLY A 168 -18.58 -20.41 -13.65
CA GLY A 168 -17.29 -20.95 -14.08
C GLY A 168 -17.40 -22.39 -14.60
N VAL A 169 -16.39 -23.20 -14.30
CA VAL A 169 -16.20 -24.53 -14.89
C VAL A 169 -16.58 -25.62 -13.90
N PHE A 170 -17.69 -26.31 -14.14
CA PHE A 170 -18.14 -27.38 -13.26
C PHE A 170 -18.88 -28.48 -14.02
N LYS A 171 -18.90 -29.68 -13.43
CA LYS A 171 -19.67 -30.82 -13.91
C LYS A 171 -21.15 -30.53 -13.72
N ARG A 172 -21.84 -30.42 -14.85
CA ARG A 172 -23.29 -30.26 -14.91
C ARG A 172 -24.00 -31.57 -14.57
N LEU A 173 -25.04 -31.48 -13.75
CA LEU A 173 -25.87 -32.63 -13.37
C LEU A 173 -27.21 -32.62 -14.10
N LYS A 174 -27.79 -31.44 -14.37
CA LYS A 174 -28.99 -31.29 -15.21
C LYS A 174 -28.59 -30.89 -16.64
N PRO A 175 -28.98 -31.66 -17.68
CA PRO A 175 -28.61 -31.33 -19.05
C PRO A 175 -29.12 -29.94 -19.45
N LEU A 176 -28.44 -29.30 -20.41
CA LEU A 176 -28.89 -28.01 -20.94
C LEU A 176 -30.28 -28.15 -21.58
N PRO A 177 -31.14 -27.14 -21.47
CA PRO A 177 -32.39 -27.11 -22.21
C PRO A 177 -32.11 -27.24 -23.72
N THR A 178 -32.78 -28.20 -24.37
CA THR A 178 -32.66 -28.44 -25.82
C THR A 178 -33.30 -27.29 -26.62
N LYS A 179 -34.38 -26.71 -26.11
CA LYS A 179 -35.04 -25.54 -26.69
C LYS A 179 -34.41 -24.26 -26.15
N LYS A 180 -33.76 -23.50 -27.03
CA LYS A 180 -33.20 -22.19 -26.68
C LYS A 180 -34.29 -21.12 -26.65
N LEU A 181 -34.25 -20.21 -25.68
CA LEU A 181 -35.33 -19.24 -25.39
C LEU A 181 -35.06 -17.81 -25.91
N GLY A 182 -33.94 -17.58 -26.60
CA GLY A 182 -33.59 -16.28 -27.16
C GLY A 182 -32.17 -16.30 -27.73
N LYS A 183 -31.87 -15.35 -28.63
CA LYS A 183 -30.54 -15.19 -29.23
C LYS A 183 -29.82 -13.99 -28.63
N VAL A 184 -28.54 -14.17 -28.29
CA VAL A 184 -27.68 -13.12 -27.76
C VAL A 184 -26.36 -13.11 -28.52
N ILE A 185 -25.88 -11.92 -28.83
CA ILE A 185 -24.54 -11.71 -29.35
C ILE A 185 -23.71 -11.02 -28.28
N VAL A 186 -22.54 -11.58 -27.99
CA VAL A 186 -21.51 -11.01 -27.12
C VAL A 186 -20.35 -10.54 -27.98
N ILE A 187 -19.98 -9.27 -27.83
CA ILE A 187 -18.84 -8.67 -28.56
C ILE A 187 -17.65 -8.61 -27.61
N GLY A 188 -16.58 -9.31 -27.96
CA GLY A 188 -15.36 -9.49 -27.18
C GLY A 188 -15.33 -10.84 -26.44
N ALA A 189 -14.30 -11.65 -26.69
CA ALA A 189 -14.03 -12.92 -26.03
C ALA A 189 -12.92 -12.80 -24.97
N GLY A 190 -12.86 -11.67 -24.26
CA GLY A 190 -12.15 -11.56 -22.99
C GLY A 190 -12.92 -12.24 -21.84
N ILE A 191 -12.32 -12.30 -20.64
CA ILE A 191 -12.92 -12.99 -19.48
C ILE A 191 -14.35 -12.54 -19.16
N ALA A 192 -14.63 -11.24 -19.29
CA ALA A 192 -15.96 -10.68 -19.09
C ALA A 192 -17.01 -11.24 -20.08
N GLY A 193 -16.69 -11.21 -21.38
CA GLY A 193 -17.58 -11.71 -22.42
C GLY A 193 -17.76 -13.23 -22.35
N LEU A 194 -16.67 -13.94 -22.07
CA LEU A 194 -16.66 -15.39 -21.88
C LEU A 194 -17.53 -15.83 -20.68
N ALA A 195 -17.38 -15.18 -19.53
CA ALA A 195 -18.20 -15.47 -18.35
C ALA A 195 -19.69 -15.19 -18.60
N ALA A 196 -20.02 -14.06 -19.25
CA ALA A 196 -21.40 -13.71 -19.59
C ALA A 196 -22.00 -14.72 -20.58
N ALA A 197 -21.24 -15.06 -21.64
CA ALA A 197 -21.68 -16.03 -22.64
C ALA A 197 -21.96 -17.40 -22.02
N GLN A 198 -21.08 -17.84 -21.13
CA GLN A 198 -21.25 -19.09 -20.40
C GLN A 198 -22.54 -19.06 -19.58
N GLN A 199 -22.73 -18.07 -18.68
CA GLN A 199 -23.93 -17.96 -17.84
C GLN A 199 -25.22 -17.92 -18.66
N MET A 200 -25.27 -17.12 -19.74
CA MET A 200 -26.43 -17.03 -20.61
C MET A 200 -26.76 -18.35 -21.30
N GLN A 201 -25.74 -19.09 -21.75
CA GLN A 201 -25.93 -20.42 -22.30
C GLN A 201 -26.49 -21.39 -21.24
N GLN A 202 -26.02 -21.29 -19.99
CA GLN A 202 -26.55 -22.09 -18.88
C GLN A 202 -28.03 -21.84 -18.62
N PHE A 203 -28.48 -20.59 -18.80
CA PHE A 203 -29.89 -20.20 -18.70
C PHE A 203 -30.73 -20.59 -19.94
N GLY A 204 -30.15 -21.31 -20.90
CA GLY A 204 -30.85 -21.82 -22.08
C GLY A 204 -30.98 -20.81 -23.22
N LEU A 205 -30.12 -19.80 -23.28
CA LEU A 205 -30.04 -18.89 -24.43
C LEU A 205 -29.13 -19.46 -25.53
N GLU A 206 -29.38 -19.06 -26.77
CA GLU A 206 -28.49 -19.23 -27.91
C GLU A 206 -27.53 -18.04 -27.92
N VAL A 207 -26.23 -18.30 -27.76
CA VAL A 207 -25.21 -17.26 -27.60
C VAL A 207 -24.19 -17.36 -28.71
N THR A 208 -23.85 -16.23 -29.33
CA THR A 208 -22.76 -16.12 -30.30
C THR A 208 -21.74 -15.10 -29.78
N VAL A 209 -20.46 -15.46 -29.78
CA VAL A 209 -19.38 -14.58 -29.34
C VAL A 209 -18.58 -14.13 -30.56
N LEU A 210 -18.36 -12.82 -30.68
CA LEU A 210 -17.57 -12.19 -31.74
C LEU A 210 -16.28 -11.63 -31.15
N GLU A 211 -15.12 -12.04 -31.66
CA GLU A 211 -13.81 -11.57 -31.21
C GLU A 211 -13.03 -10.99 -32.40
N ALA A 212 -12.39 -9.85 -32.19
CA ALA A 212 -11.63 -9.18 -33.24
C ALA A 212 -10.27 -9.85 -33.47
N ARG A 213 -9.67 -10.40 -32.41
CA ARG A 213 -8.38 -11.09 -32.45
C ARG A 213 -8.52 -12.53 -32.95
N ASP A 214 -7.40 -13.12 -33.30
CA ASP A 214 -7.23 -14.54 -33.63
C ASP A 214 -7.20 -15.45 -32.39
N ARG A 215 -7.33 -14.86 -31.20
CA ARG A 215 -7.34 -15.55 -29.91
C ARG A 215 -8.40 -14.97 -29.00
N VAL A 216 -8.85 -15.79 -28.07
CA VAL A 216 -9.68 -15.36 -26.93
C VAL A 216 -8.79 -14.87 -25.77
N GLY A 217 -9.40 -14.50 -24.64
CA GLY A 217 -8.71 -14.01 -23.43
C GLY A 217 -8.56 -12.49 -23.37
N GLY A 218 -8.59 -11.80 -24.52
CA GLY A 218 -8.53 -10.33 -24.59
C GLY A 218 -7.21 -9.80 -24.00
N ARG A 219 -7.30 -9.05 -22.89
CA ARG A 219 -6.12 -8.53 -22.16
C ARG A 219 -5.37 -9.59 -21.36
N ILE A 220 -5.94 -10.77 -21.14
CA ILE A 220 -5.22 -11.91 -20.59
C ILE A 220 -4.51 -12.60 -21.77
N ALA A 221 -3.20 -12.44 -21.86
CA ALA A 221 -2.43 -12.82 -23.03
C ALA A 221 -1.09 -13.45 -22.63
N THR A 222 -0.91 -14.73 -22.96
CA THR A 222 0.31 -15.46 -22.66
C THR A 222 1.15 -15.64 -23.93
N PHE A 223 2.41 -15.20 -23.88
CA PHE A 223 3.43 -15.52 -24.88
C PHE A 223 3.99 -16.92 -24.63
N ARG A 224 4.10 -17.70 -25.71
CA ARG A 224 4.69 -19.05 -25.68
C ARG A 224 5.67 -19.22 -26.82
N LYS A 225 6.88 -19.67 -26.49
CA LYS A 225 7.87 -20.10 -27.48
C LYS A 225 8.72 -21.21 -26.90
N SER A 226 8.60 -22.41 -27.46
CA SER A 226 9.25 -23.61 -26.90
C SER A 226 8.82 -23.83 -25.45
N ASN A 227 9.75 -23.88 -24.50
CA ASN A 227 9.47 -24.03 -23.07
C ASN A 227 9.27 -22.68 -22.36
N TYR A 228 9.45 -21.55 -23.06
CA TYR A 228 9.26 -20.22 -22.48
C TYR A 228 7.78 -19.86 -22.48
N ILE A 229 7.31 -19.47 -21.30
CA ILE A 229 5.96 -19.01 -21.03
C ILE A 229 6.11 -17.69 -20.29
N ALA A 230 5.46 -16.65 -20.78
CA ALA A 230 5.43 -15.35 -20.11
C ALA A 230 4.08 -14.69 -20.37
N ASP A 231 3.47 -14.11 -19.34
CA ASP A 231 2.25 -13.34 -19.52
C ASP A 231 2.59 -11.90 -19.92
N LEU A 232 1.89 -11.40 -20.94
CA LEU A 232 2.00 -10.04 -21.47
C LEU A 232 0.88 -9.12 -20.95
N GLY A 233 0.01 -9.65 -20.09
CA GLY A 233 -1.16 -8.97 -19.55
C GLY A 233 -1.36 -9.34 -18.10
N ALA A 234 -2.58 -9.73 -17.71
CA ALA A 234 -2.84 -10.13 -16.33
C ALA A 234 -2.06 -11.40 -15.94
N MET A 235 -1.29 -11.32 -14.85
CA MET A 235 -0.52 -12.46 -14.32
C MET A 235 -0.47 -12.54 -12.78
N VAL A 236 -0.98 -11.51 -12.09
CA VAL A 236 -1.17 -11.52 -10.63
C VAL A 236 -2.63 -11.75 -10.27
N VAL A 237 -2.86 -12.61 -9.27
CA VAL A 237 -4.10 -12.75 -8.52
C VAL A 237 -3.93 -12.02 -7.19
N THR A 238 -4.64 -10.90 -7.03
CA THR A 238 -4.59 -10.06 -5.83
C THR A 238 -5.43 -10.68 -4.72
N GLY A 239 -4.80 -11.40 -3.80
CA GLY A 239 -5.49 -12.05 -2.68
C GLY A 239 -6.48 -13.15 -3.09
N LEU A 240 -6.81 -14.04 -2.15
CA LEU A 240 -7.78 -15.12 -2.38
C LEU A 240 -9.07 -14.94 -1.58
N GLY A 241 -9.02 -14.22 -0.46
CA GLY A 241 -10.19 -13.96 0.37
C GLY A 241 -11.14 -12.99 -0.31
N GLY A 242 -12.38 -13.44 -0.57
CA GLY A 242 -13.37 -12.65 -1.32
C GLY A 242 -13.20 -12.69 -2.84
N ASN A 243 -12.09 -13.22 -3.36
CA ASN A 243 -11.79 -13.22 -4.79
C ASN A 243 -12.50 -14.39 -5.52
N PRO A 244 -13.29 -14.15 -6.58
CA PRO A 244 -13.94 -15.23 -7.34
C PRO A 244 -12.97 -16.11 -8.13
N VAL A 245 -11.74 -15.63 -8.39
CA VAL A 245 -10.66 -16.43 -9.00
C VAL A 245 -10.29 -17.62 -8.12
N THR A 246 -10.48 -17.54 -6.80
CA THR A 246 -10.31 -18.67 -5.88
C THR A 246 -11.23 -19.84 -6.18
N THR A 247 -12.46 -19.57 -6.64
CA THR A 247 -13.37 -20.63 -7.10
C THR A 247 -12.90 -21.21 -8.43
N LEU A 248 -12.49 -20.36 -9.37
CA LEU A 248 -11.99 -20.77 -10.67
C LEU A 248 -10.70 -21.60 -10.57
N SER A 249 -9.78 -21.22 -9.68
CA SER A 249 -8.51 -21.93 -9.47
C SER A 249 -8.75 -23.37 -9.03
N LYS A 250 -9.71 -23.60 -8.12
CA LYS A 250 -10.15 -24.93 -7.70
C LYS A 250 -10.77 -25.72 -8.86
N GLN A 251 -11.56 -25.06 -9.72
CA GLN A 251 -12.25 -25.71 -10.83
C GLN A 251 -11.30 -26.19 -11.93
N ILE A 252 -10.29 -25.39 -12.27
CA ILE A 252 -9.37 -25.65 -13.40
C ILE A 252 -8.01 -26.18 -12.96
N ASN A 253 -7.80 -26.42 -11.66
CA ASN A 253 -6.54 -26.87 -11.07
C ASN A 253 -5.37 -25.95 -11.40
N MET A 254 -5.57 -24.65 -11.17
CA MET A 254 -4.58 -23.61 -11.42
C MET A 254 -3.48 -23.63 -10.36
N GLU A 255 -2.22 -23.65 -10.80
CA GLU A 255 -1.05 -23.57 -9.93
C GLU A 255 -0.75 -22.10 -9.59
N LEU A 256 -0.81 -21.78 -8.30
CA LEU A 256 -0.64 -20.44 -7.77
C LEU A 256 0.59 -20.39 -6.87
N HIS A 257 1.44 -19.39 -7.10
CA HIS A 257 2.67 -19.18 -6.33
C HIS A 257 2.64 -17.84 -5.64
N LYS A 258 2.96 -17.80 -4.34
CA LYS A 258 3.02 -16.55 -3.59
C LYS A 258 4.16 -15.67 -4.12
N ILE A 259 3.88 -14.39 -4.28
CA ILE A 259 4.90 -13.39 -4.63
C ILE A 259 5.63 -12.99 -3.34
N ARG A 260 6.95 -13.18 -3.32
CA ARG A 260 7.82 -12.67 -2.25
C ARG A 260 7.89 -11.16 -2.36
N GLN A 261 7.60 -10.46 -1.26
CA GLN A 261 7.51 -9.00 -1.26
C GLN A 261 8.89 -8.31 -1.24
N LYS A 262 9.96 -9.05 -0.91
CA LYS A 262 11.33 -8.52 -0.92
C LYS A 262 11.72 -8.03 -2.32
N CYS A 263 11.83 -6.72 -2.49
CA CYS A 263 12.18 -6.05 -3.75
C CYS A 263 13.42 -5.17 -3.55
N PRO A 264 14.65 -5.69 -3.72
CA PRO A 264 15.85 -4.87 -3.59
C PRO A 264 15.95 -3.84 -4.71
N LEU A 265 16.22 -2.58 -4.34
CA LEU A 265 16.43 -1.48 -5.29
C LEU A 265 17.91 -1.35 -5.69
N TYR A 266 18.15 -0.96 -6.94
CA TYR A 266 19.49 -0.76 -7.49
C TYR A 266 19.56 0.63 -8.14
N GLU A 267 20.61 1.40 -7.81
CA GLU A 267 20.84 2.72 -8.40
C GLU A 267 21.30 2.63 -9.87
N SER A 268 21.13 3.72 -10.61
CA SER A 268 21.47 3.81 -12.04
C SER A 268 22.96 3.63 -12.36
N ASP A 269 23.84 3.80 -11.38
CA ASP A 269 25.29 3.68 -11.55
C ASP A 269 25.76 2.23 -11.54
N GLY A 270 24.89 1.27 -11.17
CA GLY A 270 25.17 -0.16 -11.16
C GLY A 270 26.45 -0.51 -10.40
N GLN A 271 26.85 0.32 -9.42
CA GLN A 271 28.18 0.23 -8.82
C GLN A 271 28.40 -1.18 -8.28
N THR A 272 29.47 -1.81 -8.75
CA THR A 272 29.81 -3.17 -8.35
C THR A 272 30.87 -3.13 -7.25
N LYS A 273 30.61 -3.74 -6.10
CA LYS A 273 31.65 -4.01 -5.10
C LYS A 273 32.28 -5.38 -5.36
N TYR A 274 33.60 -5.39 -5.45
CA TYR A 274 34.39 -6.62 -5.41
C TYR A 274 34.41 -7.14 -3.97
N ILE A 275 33.67 -8.20 -3.70
CA ILE A 275 33.78 -8.91 -2.43
C ILE A 275 34.87 -9.97 -2.59
N LEU A 276 36.00 -9.78 -1.91
CA LEU A 276 37.03 -10.81 -1.78
C LEU A 276 36.57 -11.83 -0.73
N LEU A 277 36.09 -12.99 -1.17
CA LEU A 277 35.92 -14.13 -0.27
C LEU A 277 37.22 -14.93 -0.25
N LEU A 278 37.93 -14.90 0.88
CA LEU A 278 39.03 -15.83 1.13
C LEU A 278 38.45 -17.16 1.64
N TYR A 279 38.57 -18.21 0.83
CA TYR A 279 38.42 -19.58 1.31
C TYR A 279 39.81 -20.17 1.59
N ILE A 280 40.04 -20.61 2.83
CA ILE A 280 41.21 -21.43 3.18
C ILE A 280 40.82 -22.89 2.96
N ILE A 281 41.27 -23.49 1.86
CA ILE A 281 41.19 -24.93 1.64
C ILE A 281 42.61 -25.46 1.83
N LYS A 282 42.80 -26.36 2.81
CA LYS A 282 44.08 -26.97 3.24
C LYS A 282 45.27 -26.66 2.31
N PHE A 283 46.04 -25.63 2.70
CA PHE A 283 47.30 -25.16 2.12
C PHE A 283 47.28 -24.30 0.84
N ASP A 284 46.12 -23.96 0.27
CA ASP A 284 46.02 -22.97 -0.82
C ASP A 284 44.97 -21.88 -0.52
N ILE A 285 45.34 -20.61 -0.77
CA ILE A 285 44.41 -19.46 -0.74
C ILE A 285 43.76 -19.35 -2.12
N VAL A 286 42.45 -19.60 -2.20
CA VAL A 286 41.68 -19.32 -3.42
C VAL A 286 40.99 -17.96 -3.27
N ILE A 287 41.34 -17.01 -4.12
CA ILE A 287 40.65 -15.71 -4.22
C ILE A 287 39.52 -15.87 -5.23
N ILE A 288 38.27 -15.77 -4.75
CA ILE A 288 37.09 -15.66 -5.62
C ILE A 288 36.70 -14.18 -5.66
N ASN A 289 36.74 -13.59 -6.86
CA ASN A 289 36.17 -12.26 -7.09
C ASN A 289 34.67 -12.42 -7.35
N ILE A 290 33.83 -12.07 -6.36
CA ILE A 290 32.39 -11.94 -6.58
C ILE A 290 32.08 -10.48 -6.92
N VAL A 291 31.48 -10.30 -8.09
CA VAL A 291 30.92 -9.04 -8.61
C VAL A 291 29.52 -8.93 -8.01
N SER A 292 29.36 -8.14 -6.95
CA SER A 292 28.05 -7.85 -6.36
C SER A 292 27.63 -6.43 -6.69
N ILE A 293 26.45 -6.27 -7.30
CA ILE A 293 25.86 -4.95 -7.57
C ILE A 293 25.43 -4.34 -6.23
N GLU A 294 25.77 -3.08 -5.99
CA GLU A 294 25.43 -2.35 -4.78
C GLU A 294 23.92 -2.04 -4.78
N MET A 295 23.23 -2.64 -3.82
CA MET A 295 21.83 -2.34 -3.53
C MET A 295 21.73 -1.00 -2.79
N VAL A 296 20.60 -0.32 -2.95
CA VAL A 296 20.26 0.81 -2.08
C VAL A 296 20.33 0.34 -0.62
N PRO A 297 21.03 1.07 0.27
CA PRO A 297 21.09 0.69 1.68
C PRO A 297 19.69 0.58 2.28
N LYS A 298 19.45 -0.47 3.07
CA LYS A 298 18.12 -0.76 3.65
C LYS A 298 17.55 0.43 4.45
N ASP A 299 18.38 1.12 5.23
CA ASP A 299 17.95 2.30 5.99
C ASP A 299 17.46 3.44 5.08
N LYS A 300 18.04 3.57 3.88
CA LYS A 300 17.64 4.58 2.88
C LYS A 300 16.36 4.17 2.18
N ASP A 301 16.23 2.91 1.81
CA ASP A 301 15.02 2.33 1.23
C ASP A 301 13.82 2.55 2.16
N GLU A 302 13.92 2.11 3.42
CA GLU A 302 12.86 2.26 4.44
C GLU A 302 12.55 3.73 4.75
N MET A 303 13.56 4.60 4.80
CA MET A 303 13.36 6.04 5.02
C MET A 303 12.55 6.68 3.89
N VAL A 304 12.89 6.38 2.63
CA VAL A 304 12.22 6.96 1.47
C VAL A 304 10.83 6.37 1.28
N GLU A 305 10.65 5.07 1.52
CA GLU A 305 9.34 4.41 1.49
C GLU A 305 8.39 5.01 2.53
N ARG A 306 8.88 5.23 3.76
CA ARG A 306 8.08 5.89 4.81
C ARG A 306 7.67 7.31 4.39
N GLU A 307 8.60 8.05 3.77
CA GLU A 307 8.31 9.40 3.30
C GLU A 307 7.31 9.40 2.14
N PHE A 308 7.42 8.44 1.21
CA PHE A 308 6.44 8.23 0.14
C PHE A 308 5.02 8.03 0.69
N ASN A 309 4.85 7.16 1.69
CA ASN A 309 3.56 6.92 2.33
C ASN A 309 3.02 8.17 3.04
N ARG A 310 3.89 8.91 3.75
CA ARG A 310 3.54 10.18 4.40
C ARG A 310 3.07 11.24 3.39
N LEU A 311 3.68 11.29 2.20
CA LEU A 311 3.26 12.18 1.12
C LEU A 311 1.86 11.81 0.61
N LEU A 312 1.55 10.53 0.44
CA LEU A 312 0.21 10.08 0.05
C LEU A 312 -0.84 10.47 1.08
N GLU A 313 -0.58 10.23 2.36
CA GLU A 313 -1.46 10.65 3.47
C GLU A 313 -1.69 12.16 3.46
N ALA A 314 -0.65 12.95 3.23
CA ALA A 314 -0.76 14.40 3.11
C ALA A 314 -1.62 14.84 1.92
N THR A 315 -1.56 14.14 0.78
CA THR A 315 -2.45 14.41 -0.35
C THR A 315 -3.91 14.02 -0.07
N SER A 316 -4.13 12.94 0.68
CA SER A 316 -5.46 12.55 1.17
C SER A 316 -6.03 13.60 2.13
N TYR A 317 -5.22 14.10 3.07
CA TYR A 317 -5.59 15.22 3.93
C TYR A 317 -5.97 16.46 3.12
N LEU A 318 -5.16 16.82 2.12
CA LEU A 318 -5.41 17.95 1.23
C LEU A 318 -6.75 17.82 0.48
N SER A 319 -7.07 16.61 0.01
CA SER A 319 -8.32 16.28 -0.68
C SER A 319 -9.54 16.33 0.24
N HIS A 320 -9.50 15.63 1.38
CA HIS A 320 -10.69 15.37 2.20
C HIS A 320 -10.92 16.40 3.31
N GLN A 321 -9.86 16.97 3.88
CA GLN A 321 -9.97 17.93 4.99
C GLN A 321 -9.98 19.38 4.52
N LEU A 322 -9.21 19.69 3.47
CA LEU A 322 -9.10 21.05 2.93
C LEU A 322 -9.96 21.27 1.68
N ASP A 323 -10.66 20.24 1.20
CA ASP A 323 -11.47 20.22 -0.03
C ASP A 323 -10.72 20.79 -1.26
N PHE A 324 -9.41 20.52 -1.32
CA PHE A 324 -8.55 21.08 -2.36
C PHE A 324 -8.55 20.22 -3.62
N ASN A 325 -9.73 20.14 -4.23
CA ASN A 325 -10.01 19.23 -5.35
C ASN A 325 -10.05 19.93 -6.72
N TYR A 326 -10.13 21.26 -6.75
CA TYR A 326 -10.28 22.05 -7.96
C TYR A 326 -9.42 23.32 -7.94
N ILE A 327 -8.85 23.67 -9.10
CA ILE A 327 -8.05 24.89 -9.30
C ILE A 327 -8.74 25.77 -10.35
N ASN A 328 -8.91 27.05 -10.03
CA ASN A 328 -9.37 28.01 -11.02
C ASN A 328 -8.21 28.37 -11.96
N SER A 329 -8.41 28.24 -13.27
CA SER A 329 -7.45 28.75 -14.24
C SER A 329 -7.45 30.28 -14.17
N ALA A 330 -6.44 30.87 -13.52
CA ALA A 330 -6.24 32.31 -13.49
C ALA A 330 -5.89 32.79 -14.92
N GLY A 331 -6.89 33.21 -15.69
CA GLY A 331 -6.66 33.70 -17.05
C GLY A 331 -7.88 34.12 -17.88
N SER A 332 -9.11 33.75 -17.53
CA SER A 332 -10.29 34.14 -18.31
C SER A 332 -11.34 34.80 -17.43
N GLY A 333 -11.35 36.14 -17.43
CA GLY A 333 -12.37 37.00 -16.80
C GLY A 333 -13.73 36.93 -17.49
N GLY A 334 -14.30 35.74 -17.61
CA GLY A 334 -15.67 35.51 -18.06
C GLY A 334 -16.40 34.63 -17.05
N GLN A 335 -17.59 35.05 -16.63
CA GLN A 335 -18.50 34.26 -15.81
C GLN A 335 -18.73 32.88 -16.45
N GLY A 336 -18.12 31.85 -15.87
CA GLY A 336 -18.15 30.47 -16.35
C GLY A 336 -17.05 29.66 -15.69
N SER A 337 -17.45 28.82 -14.75
CA SER A 337 -16.64 27.96 -13.88
C SER A 337 -15.76 26.94 -14.64
N ASN A 338 -14.61 27.36 -15.17
CA ASN A 338 -13.57 26.44 -15.64
C ASN A 338 -12.59 26.10 -14.50
N ALA A 339 -13.13 25.48 -13.44
CA ALA A 339 -12.32 24.90 -12.38
C ALA A 339 -11.82 23.54 -12.86
N ARG A 340 -10.49 23.38 -12.98
CA ARG A 340 -9.87 22.12 -13.40
C ARG A 340 -9.71 21.20 -12.19
N PRO A 341 -10.06 19.91 -12.28
CA PRO A 341 -9.80 18.97 -11.20
C PRO A 341 -8.29 18.84 -10.97
N VAL A 342 -7.91 18.75 -9.69
CA VAL A 342 -6.53 18.50 -9.27
C VAL A 342 -6.18 17.04 -9.52
N SER A 343 -5.00 16.79 -10.08
CA SER A 343 -4.46 15.44 -10.17
C SER A 343 -3.63 15.06 -8.94
N LEU A 344 -3.49 13.76 -8.69
CA LEU A 344 -2.62 13.25 -7.62
C LEU A 344 -1.17 13.73 -7.78
N GLY A 345 -0.64 13.71 -9.00
CA GLY A 345 0.71 14.20 -9.29
C GLY A 345 0.90 15.69 -8.98
N GLN A 346 -0.11 16.52 -9.23
CA GLN A 346 -0.06 17.95 -8.87
C GLN A 346 -0.04 18.13 -7.35
N ALA A 347 -0.89 17.38 -6.64
CA ALA A 347 -0.95 17.42 -5.18
C ALA A 347 0.37 17.00 -4.54
N LEU A 348 0.97 15.90 -4.99
CA LEU A 348 2.27 15.41 -4.50
C LEU A 348 3.37 16.45 -4.68
N GLU A 349 3.47 17.05 -5.87
CA GLU A 349 4.46 18.10 -6.16
C GLU A 349 4.28 19.32 -5.24
N TRP A 350 3.04 19.74 -4.96
CA TRP A 350 2.79 20.84 -4.05
C TRP A 350 3.13 20.50 -2.60
N VAL A 351 2.79 19.30 -2.14
CA VAL A 351 3.17 18.84 -0.80
C VAL A 351 4.69 18.83 -0.66
N ILE A 352 5.43 18.28 -1.63
CA ILE A 352 6.89 18.27 -1.63
C ILE A 352 7.45 19.71 -1.53
N ARG A 353 6.93 20.65 -2.34
CA ARG A 353 7.35 22.06 -2.27
C ARG A 353 7.07 22.70 -0.91
N LEU A 354 5.95 22.36 -0.27
CA LEU A 354 5.65 22.82 1.08
C LEU A 354 6.63 22.25 2.11
N GLN A 355 7.05 20.99 1.97
CA GLN A 355 8.08 20.39 2.84
C GLN A 355 9.44 21.08 2.65
N GLU A 356 9.85 21.32 1.41
CA GLU A 356 11.07 22.08 1.10
C GLU A 356 11.03 23.50 1.66
N GLN A 357 9.87 24.16 1.58
CA GLN A 357 9.65 25.47 2.20
C GLN A 357 9.78 25.39 3.72
N GLY A 358 9.21 24.37 4.36
CA GLY A 358 9.30 24.16 5.81
C GLY A 358 10.74 23.98 6.30
N VAL A 359 11.57 23.24 5.56
CA VAL A 359 13.02 23.12 5.85
C VAL A 359 13.70 24.49 5.81
N LYS A 360 13.47 25.27 4.74
CA LYS A 360 14.03 26.63 4.61
C LYS A 360 13.54 27.57 5.71
N GLN A 361 12.28 27.48 6.12
CA GLN A 361 11.75 28.27 7.23
C GLN A 361 12.43 27.94 8.55
N ARG A 362 12.67 26.65 8.84
CA ARG A 362 13.42 26.22 10.04
C ARG A 362 14.86 26.71 10.03
N GLN A 363 15.54 26.67 8.88
CA GLN A 363 16.88 27.24 8.72
C GLN A 363 16.89 28.75 8.98
N VAL A 364 15.96 29.49 8.40
CA VAL A 364 15.84 30.94 8.63
C VAL A 364 15.54 31.24 10.10
N ALA A 365 14.65 30.49 10.74
CA ALA A 365 14.34 30.64 12.16
C ALA A 365 15.57 30.38 13.04
N HIS A 366 16.32 29.31 12.75
CA HIS A 366 17.57 28.98 13.44
C HIS A 366 18.61 30.10 13.31
N LEU A 367 18.87 30.57 12.09
CA LEU A 367 19.81 31.67 11.85
C LEU A 367 19.36 32.98 12.52
N ARG A 368 18.06 33.27 12.57
CA ARG A 368 17.52 34.42 13.30
C ARG A 368 17.78 34.30 14.81
N SER A 369 17.67 33.11 15.39
CA SER A 369 18.01 32.87 16.79
C SER A 369 19.51 33.09 17.07
N VAL A 370 20.37 32.60 16.17
CA VAL A 370 21.82 32.85 16.23
C VAL A 370 22.14 34.35 16.17
N LEU A 371 21.58 35.08 15.20
CA LEU A 371 21.75 36.53 15.07
C LEU A 371 21.25 37.30 16.30
N SER A 372 20.13 36.85 16.89
CA SER A 372 19.59 37.43 18.12
C SER A 372 20.56 37.28 19.30
N LEU A 373 21.15 36.08 19.48
CA LEU A 373 22.16 35.85 20.52
C LEU A 373 23.45 36.62 20.25
N GLN A 374 23.94 36.65 19.01
CA GLN A 374 25.11 37.44 18.64
C GLN A 374 24.88 38.94 18.87
N GLY A 375 23.69 39.47 18.56
CA GLY A 375 23.32 40.85 18.88
C GLY A 375 23.30 41.14 20.38
N ARG A 376 22.81 40.20 21.20
CA ARG A 376 22.89 40.27 22.66
C ARG A 376 24.33 40.24 23.16
N LEU A 377 25.18 39.38 22.58
CA LEU A 377 26.60 39.27 22.91
C LEU A 377 27.34 40.58 22.62
N ILE A 378 27.13 41.17 21.44
CA ILE A 378 27.71 42.47 21.05
C ILE A 378 27.27 43.56 22.03
N THR A 379 25.99 43.61 22.39
CA THR A 379 25.47 44.58 23.36
C THR A 379 26.11 44.40 24.73
N ASN A 380 26.29 43.15 25.18
CA ASN A 380 26.95 42.82 26.43
C ASN A 380 28.43 43.24 26.41
N GLN A 381 29.15 42.94 25.34
CA GLN A 381 30.55 43.33 25.15
C GLN A 381 30.74 44.85 25.14
N HIS A 382 29.85 45.60 24.47
CA HIS A 382 29.88 47.07 24.54
C HIS A 382 29.69 47.60 25.97
N ARG A 383 28.79 47.01 26.76
CA ARG A 383 28.63 47.36 28.18
C ARG A 383 29.87 47.03 28.99
N MET A 384 30.46 45.86 28.76
CA MET A 384 31.71 45.46 29.41
C MET A 384 32.81 46.47 29.11
N ILE A 385 33.04 46.84 27.85
CA ILE A 385 34.03 47.86 27.47
C ILE A 385 33.78 49.17 28.24
N SER A 386 32.53 49.65 28.28
CA SER A 386 32.19 50.87 29.03
C SER A 386 32.44 50.77 30.55
N ILE A 387 32.17 49.61 31.16
CA ILE A 387 32.45 49.36 32.58
C ILE A 387 33.96 49.24 32.83
N MET A 388 34.71 48.64 31.90
CA MET A 388 36.17 48.58 31.97
C MET A 388 36.81 49.98 31.94
N ASP A 389 36.36 50.85 31.04
CA ASP A 389 36.83 52.25 30.99
C ASP A 389 36.53 52.97 32.31
N ARG A 390 35.33 52.78 32.86
CA ARG A 390 34.94 53.34 34.17
C ARG A 390 35.78 52.78 35.32
N LEU A 391 36.10 51.49 35.30
CA LEU A 391 36.97 50.83 36.29
C LEU A 391 38.39 51.40 36.23
N MET A 392 38.94 51.58 35.04
CA MET A 392 40.26 52.18 34.85
C MET A 392 40.32 53.59 35.43
N GLU A 393 39.31 54.42 35.15
CA GLU A 393 39.23 55.80 35.67
C GLU A 393 39.03 55.84 37.19
N LEU A 394 38.11 55.04 37.74
CA LEU A 394 37.90 54.94 39.19
C LEU A 394 39.14 54.44 39.93
N ASN A 395 39.85 53.46 39.37
CA ASN A 395 41.09 52.92 39.94
C ASN A 395 42.23 53.95 39.89
N LYS A 396 42.33 54.73 38.80
CA LYS A 396 43.28 55.84 38.70
C LYS A 396 43.01 56.89 39.78
N GLN A 397 41.78 57.38 39.90
CA GLN A 397 41.36 58.34 40.93
C GLN A 397 41.62 57.82 42.35
N TYR A 398 41.35 56.54 42.61
CA TYR A 398 41.60 55.90 43.91
C TYR A 398 43.10 55.83 44.23
N LYS A 399 43.95 55.47 43.27
CA LYS A 399 45.41 55.42 43.44
C LYS A 399 46.00 56.80 43.71
N GLU A 400 45.61 57.81 42.93
CA GLU A 400 46.07 59.20 43.11
C GLU A 400 45.75 59.72 44.53
N MET A 401 44.56 59.42 45.06
CA MET A 401 44.16 59.80 46.44
C MET A 401 44.80 58.93 47.53
N THR A 402 45.28 57.73 47.19
CA THR A 402 45.98 56.85 48.12
C THR A 402 47.46 57.20 48.23
N GLU A 403 48.08 57.62 47.12
CA GLU A 403 49.49 58.02 47.04
C GLU A 403 49.78 59.44 47.57
N SER A 404 48.76 60.30 47.66
CA SER A 404 48.86 61.58 48.36
C SER A 404 49.08 61.35 49.87
N LYS A 405 50.35 61.32 50.31
CA LYS A 405 50.78 61.18 51.72
C LYS A 405 50.38 62.41 52.55
N LEU A 406 49.10 62.53 52.90
CA LEU A 406 48.62 63.44 53.94
C LEU A 406 48.61 62.69 55.28
N GLN A 407 49.46 63.11 56.20
CA GLN A 407 49.67 62.47 57.51
C GLN A 407 48.46 62.62 58.45
N THR A 408 47.48 63.45 58.08
CA THR A 408 46.13 63.56 58.67
C THR A 408 45.14 63.88 57.54
N ARG A 409 44.22 62.96 57.24
CA ARG A 409 43.09 63.22 56.31
C ARG A 409 41.93 63.83 57.09
N ASP A 410 41.29 64.84 56.54
CA ASP A 410 40.02 65.30 57.09
C ASP A 410 38.90 64.28 56.81
N ILE A 411 37.78 64.39 57.53
CA ILE A 411 36.67 63.43 57.41
C ILE A 411 36.03 63.42 56.01
N THR A 412 36.10 64.54 55.28
CA THR A 412 35.55 64.64 53.93
C THR A 412 36.42 63.92 52.91
N GLN A 413 37.75 64.02 53.04
CA GLN A 413 38.73 63.33 52.21
C GLN A 413 38.69 61.81 52.44
N GLU A 414 38.57 61.38 53.70
CA GLU A 414 38.40 59.96 54.04
C GLU A 414 37.05 59.41 53.53
N PHE A 415 35.97 60.19 53.61
CA PHE A 415 34.68 59.82 53.03
C PHE A 415 34.77 59.66 51.51
N VAL A 416 35.41 60.61 50.79
CA VAL A 416 35.56 60.54 49.33
C VAL A 416 36.39 59.32 48.92
N LEU A 417 37.47 59.01 49.62
CA LEU A 417 38.28 57.81 49.38
C LEU A 417 37.44 56.53 49.53
N ARG A 418 36.70 56.40 50.65
CA ARG A 418 35.84 55.23 50.90
C ARG A 418 34.68 55.14 49.93
N SER A 419 34.12 56.28 49.51
CA SER A 419 33.09 56.34 48.48
C SER A 419 33.64 55.81 47.16
N LYS A 420 34.83 56.24 46.73
CA LYS A 420 35.45 55.75 45.49
C LYS A 420 35.81 54.27 45.56
N LEU A 421 36.26 53.78 46.73
CA LEU A 421 36.49 52.35 46.93
C LEU A 421 35.19 51.53 46.81
N ARG A 422 34.08 52.02 47.37
CA ARG A 422 32.75 51.41 47.21
C ARG A 422 32.30 51.44 45.75
N ASP A 423 32.45 52.57 45.06
CA ASP A 423 32.05 52.72 43.67
C ASP A 423 32.89 51.82 42.74
N LEU A 424 34.18 51.64 43.04
CA LEU A 424 35.06 50.68 42.38
C LEU A 424 34.58 49.24 42.60
N HIS A 425 34.26 48.87 43.85
CA HIS A 425 33.74 47.54 44.18
C HIS A 425 32.41 47.24 43.47
N ASN A 426 31.51 48.22 43.39
CA ASN A 426 30.26 48.09 42.65
C ASN A 426 30.49 47.90 41.15
N ALA A 427 31.43 48.64 40.55
CA ALA A 427 31.78 48.48 39.14
C ALA A 427 32.45 47.12 38.86
N CYS A 428 33.27 46.59 39.79
CA CYS A 428 33.83 45.24 39.67
C CYS A 428 32.72 44.18 39.69
N LYS A 429 31.75 44.32 40.60
CA LYS A 429 30.60 43.41 40.69
C LYS A 429 29.74 43.44 39.41
N GLU A 430 29.55 44.62 38.82
CA GLU A 430 28.83 44.77 37.55
C GLU A 430 29.61 44.12 36.39
N TRP A 431 30.93 44.26 36.36
CA TRP A 431 31.80 43.55 35.41
C TRP A 431 31.68 42.03 35.54
N ASP A 432 31.75 41.49 36.77
CA ASP A 432 31.63 40.04 37.01
C ASP A 432 30.28 39.52 36.50
N GLN A 433 29.19 40.25 36.76
CA GLN A 433 27.86 39.90 36.24
C GLN A 433 27.79 39.89 34.72
N LEU A 434 28.36 40.91 34.05
CA LEU A 434 28.41 40.96 32.59
C LEU A 434 29.31 39.86 32.02
N SER A 435 30.40 39.50 32.72
CA SER A 435 31.28 38.41 32.32
C SER A 435 30.60 37.04 32.42
N ASP A 436 29.77 36.81 33.45
CA ASP A 436 28.99 35.58 33.57
C ASP A 436 27.88 35.52 32.51
N GLN A 437 27.21 36.65 32.24
CA GLN A 437 26.25 36.76 31.13
C GLN A 437 26.90 36.49 29.77
N GLN A 438 28.14 36.94 29.56
CA GLN A 438 28.90 36.65 28.34
C GLN A 438 29.07 35.13 28.16
N LYS A 439 29.56 34.44 29.20
CA LYS A 439 29.75 32.98 29.17
C LYS A 439 28.45 32.23 28.89
N GLU A 440 27.33 32.67 29.49
CA GLU A 440 26.02 32.07 29.26
C GLU A 440 25.56 32.24 27.79
N ILE A 441 25.75 33.42 27.21
CA ILE A 441 25.38 33.68 25.82
C ILE A 441 26.27 32.87 24.87
N GLU A 442 27.58 32.81 25.12
CA GLU A 442 28.54 32.02 24.34
C GLU A 442 28.23 30.52 24.39
N ALA A 443 27.88 29.98 25.57
CA ALA A 443 27.48 28.58 25.72
C ALA A 443 26.21 28.25 24.90
N LYS A 444 25.19 29.11 24.95
CA LYS A 444 23.97 28.95 24.15
C LYS A 444 24.22 29.06 22.64
N LEU A 445 25.16 29.93 22.25
CA LEU A 445 25.55 30.07 20.86
C LEU A 445 26.22 28.79 20.36
N GLN A 446 27.14 28.23 21.15
CA GLN A 446 27.81 26.97 20.84
C GLN A 446 26.83 25.79 20.74
N GLU A 447 25.82 25.74 21.62
CA GLU A 447 24.77 24.72 21.58
C GLU A 447 23.94 24.79 20.28
N LEU A 448 23.55 26.00 19.87
CA LEU A 448 22.83 26.20 18.61
C LEU A 448 23.71 25.85 17.40
N GLU A 449 24.98 26.28 17.37
CA GLU A 449 25.89 25.97 16.27
C GLU A 449 26.18 24.46 16.14
N ALA A 450 26.12 23.71 17.24
CA ALA A 450 26.29 22.26 17.25
C ALA A 450 25.06 21.48 16.72
N SER A 451 23.89 22.12 16.64
CA SER A 451 22.61 21.48 16.29
C SER A 451 21.89 22.20 15.14
N PRO A 452 22.48 22.27 13.93
CA PRO A 452 21.82 22.88 12.79
C PRO A 452 20.60 22.04 12.35
N PRO A 453 19.53 22.68 11.85
CA PRO A 453 18.42 21.97 11.22
C PRO A 453 18.87 21.29 9.92
N SER A 454 18.03 20.39 9.39
CA SER A 454 18.28 19.71 8.12
C SER A 454 18.63 20.69 6.99
N ASP A 455 19.63 20.33 6.17
CA ASP A 455 20.10 21.16 5.05
C ASP A 455 19.14 21.09 3.86
N VAL A 456 18.68 19.88 3.53
CA VAL A 456 17.72 19.60 2.46
C VAL A 456 16.59 18.75 2.98
N TYR A 457 15.44 18.84 2.32
CA TYR A 457 14.32 17.92 2.56
C TYR A 457 14.64 16.52 2.02
N LEU A 458 14.97 16.43 0.73
CA LEU A 458 15.43 15.22 0.07
C LEU A 458 16.69 15.55 -0.74
N SER A 459 17.71 14.71 -0.65
CA SER A 459 18.86 14.84 -1.56
C SER A 459 18.47 14.39 -2.97
N SER A 460 19.32 14.67 -3.97
CA SER A 460 19.09 14.21 -5.34
C SER A 460 18.99 12.67 -5.45
N LYS A 461 19.73 11.93 -4.60
CA LYS A 461 19.65 10.46 -4.54
C LYS A 461 18.33 10.00 -3.89
N ASP A 462 17.94 10.62 -2.78
CA ASP A 462 16.67 10.28 -2.12
C ASP A 462 15.48 10.56 -3.06
N ARG A 463 15.55 11.64 -3.84
CA ARG A 463 14.54 11.97 -4.84
C ARG A 463 14.45 10.91 -5.96
N GLN A 464 15.56 10.34 -6.41
CA GLN A 464 15.55 9.27 -7.42
C GLN A 464 14.89 7.99 -6.90
N ILE A 465 15.15 7.63 -5.64
CA ILE A 465 14.50 6.49 -4.98
C ILE A 465 13.00 6.78 -4.82
N LEU A 466 12.64 8.00 -4.43
CA LEU A 466 11.23 8.40 -4.33
C LEU A 466 10.51 8.33 -5.68
N ASP A 467 11.18 8.76 -6.76
CA ASP A 467 10.64 8.67 -8.12
C ASP A 467 10.42 7.21 -8.56
N TRP A 468 11.19 6.24 -8.03
CA TRP A 468 10.90 4.81 -8.23
C TRP A 468 9.57 4.40 -7.58
N HIS A 469 9.28 4.85 -6.35
CA HIS A 469 7.97 4.57 -5.72
C HIS A 469 6.82 5.25 -6.49
N PHE A 470 7.02 6.46 -7.01
CA PHE A 470 6.05 7.08 -7.92
C PHE A 470 5.86 6.27 -9.21
N ALA A 471 6.94 5.75 -9.81
CA ALA A 471 6.84 4.89 -10.98
C ALA A 471 6.10 3.58 -10.67
N ASN A 472 6.32 2.99 -9.49
CA ASN A 472 5.59 1.81 -9.03
C ASN A 472 4.09 2.11 -8.85
N LEU A 473 3.75 3.31 -8.37
CA LEU A 473 2.36 3.77 -8.30
C LEU A 473 1.74 4.01 -9.68
N GLU A 474 2.47 4.62 -10.62
CA GLU A 474 2.04 4.80 -12.01
C GLU A 474 1.82 3.46 -12.71
N PHE A 475 2.68 2.49 -12.42
CA PHE A 475 2.56 1.11 -12.88
C PHE A 475 1.31 0.42 -12.35
N ALA A 476 1.06 0.50 -11.04
CA ALA A 476 -0.16 -0.04 -10.42
C ALA A 476 -1.44 0.54 -11.05
N ASN A 477 -1.42 1.83 -11.40
CA ASN A 477 -2.56 2.52 -12.01
C ASN A 477 -2.57 2.48 -13.55
N ALA A 478 -1.53 1.93 -14.19
CA ALA A 478 -1.34 1.93 -15.64
C ALA A 478 -1.46 3.33 -16.31
N THR A 479 -1.13 4.40 -15.58
CA THR A 479 -1.19 5.78 -16.08
C THR A 479 -0.27 6.68 -15.27
N SER A 480 0.14 7.81 -15.84
CA SER A 480 0.86 8.82 -15.09
C SER A 480 0.01 9.42 -13.97
N LEU A 481 0.64 9.78 -12.85
CA LEU A 481 0.01 10.44 -11.69
C LEU A 481 -0.66 11.78 -12.07
N SER A 482 -0.23 12.39 -13.18
CA SER A 482 -0.84 13.60 -13.73
C SER A 482 -2.26 13.41 -14.24
N ASN A 483 -2.66 12.17 -14.56
CA ASN A 483 -4.00 11.82 -15.05
C ASN A 483 -4.91 11.28 -13.93
N LEU A 484 -4.34 10.91 -12.78
CA LEU A 484 -5.10 10.36 -11.66
C LEU A 484 -5.88 11.46 -10.93
N SER A 485 -7.16 11.22 -10.70
CA SER A 485 -8.01 12.10 -9.89
C SER A 485 -7.54 12.10 -8.44
N LEU A 486 -7.18 13.26 -7.88
CA LEU A 486 -6.77 13.35 -6.48
C LEU A 486 -7.80 12.73 -5.52
N LYS A 487 -9.10 12.93 -5.80
CA LYS A 487 -10.19 12.55 -4.89
C LYS A 487 -10.64 11.10 -4.99
N HIS A 488 -10.39 10.46 -6.14
CA HIS A 488 -11.08 9.21 -6.50
C HIS A 488 -10.14 8.16 -7.09
N TRP A 489 -8.83 8.40 -7.10
CA TRP A 489 -7.90 7.41 -7.64
C TRP A 489 -7.97 6.10 -6.83
N ASP A 490 -8.22 6.16 -5.52
CA ASP A 490 -8.27 5.11 -4.49
C ASP A 490 -9.67 4.73 -4.00
N GLN A 491 -10.70 5.06 -4.76
CA GLN A 491 -12.08 4.73 -4.38
C GLN A 491 -12.39 3.22 -4.26
N ASP A 492 -11.53 2.36 -4.82
CA ASP A 492 -11.66 0.90 -4.81
C ASP A 492 -10.81 0.21 -3.73
N ASP A 493 -9.97 0.95 -3.00
CA ASP A 493 -9.07 0.40 -1.98
C ASP A 493 -9.84 -0.25 -0.79
N ASP A 494 -11.01 0.28 -0.42
CA ASP A 494 -11.90 -0.20 0.68
C ASP A 494 -12.36 -1.66 0.58
N PHE A 495 -12.02 -2.29 -0.52
CA PHE A 495 -12.61 -3.53 -0.93
C PHE A 495 -11.57 -4.58 -1.37
N GLU A 496 -10.28 -4.23 -1.24
CA GLU A 496 -9.16 -5.10 -1.54
C GLU A 496 -9.36 -6.52 -0.98
N PHE A 497 -8.96 -7.52 -1.77
CA PHE A 497 -9.06 -8.91 -1.35
C PHE A 497 -8.00 -9.25 -0.32
N THR A 498 -8.35 -10.11 0.64
CA THR A 498 -7.41 -10.50 1.69
C THR A 498 -6.47 -11.63 1.25
N GLY A 499 -5.27 -11.64 1.83
CA GLY A 499 -4.22 -12.63 1.59
C GLY A 499 -3.15 -12.19 0.59
N SER A 500 -2.03 -12.90 0.56
CA SER A 500 -0.89 -12.58 -0.30
C SER A 500 -1.26 -12.57 -1.79
N HIS A 501 -0.59 -11.72 -2.56
CA HIS A 501 -0.65 -11.75 -4.02
C HIS A 501 0.02 -13.01 -4.56
N LEU A 502 -0.56 -13.61 -5.61
CA LEU A 502 -0.06 -14.83 -6.23
C LEU A 502 0.15 -14.65 -7.72
N THR A 503 1.18 -15.29 -8.27
CA THR A 503 1.37 -15.45 -9.72
C THR A 503 0.86 -16.80 -10.19
N VAL A 504 0.51 -16.89 -11.47
CA VAL A 504 0.15 -18.15 -12.12
C VAL A 504 1.35 -18.68 -12.90
N GLU A 505 1.80 -19.91 -12.64
CA GLU A 505 2.99 -20.49 -13.32
C GLU A 505 2.74 -20.73 -14.82
N ALA A 506 1.47 -20.95 -15.21
CA ALA A 506 1.09 -21.07 -16.60
C ALA A 506 -0.42 -20.84 -16.84
N ILE A 507 -0.73 -19.92 -17.76
CA ILE A 507 -1.98 -19.76 -18.53
C ILE A 507 -3.29 -19.43 -17.80
N LEU A 508 -3.38 -18.25 -17.19
CA LEU A 508 -4.70 -17.66 -16.92
C LEU A 508 -5.54 -17.57 -18.22
N GLY A 509 -4.90 -17.18 -19.33
CA GLY A 509 -5.57 -16.97 -20.63
C GLY A 509 -5.99 -18.25 -21.34
N GLU A 510 -5.35 -19.40 -21.07
CA GLU A 510 -5.63 -20.65 -21.78
C GLU A 510 -6.34 -21.68 -20.89
N TYR A 511 -6.17 -21.69 -19.56
CA TYR A 511 -7.00 -22.55 -18.69
C TYR A 511 -8.47 -22.11 -18.71
N LEU A 512 -8.73 -20.81 -18.75
CA LEU A 512 -10.08 -20.26 -18.94
C LEU A 512 -10.63 -20.54 -20.35
N VAL A 513 -9.79 -20.96 -21.29
CA VAL A 513 -10.15 -21.10 -22.71
C VAL A 513 -10.14 -22.57 -23.13
N ARG A 514 -8.99 -23.24 -23.17
CA ARG A 514 -8.82 -24.61 -23.68
C ARG A 514 -9.55 -25.66 -22.85
N GLN A 515 -9.70 -25.48 -21.53
CA GLN A 515 -10.10 -26.61 -20.70
C GLN A 515 -11.59 -26.77 -20.45
N ASN A 516 -12.47 -25.76 -20.59
CA ASN A 516 -13.92 -26.01 -20.45
C ASN A 516 -14.85 -24.88 -20.92
N LEU A 517 -14.48 -23.60 -20.92
CA LEU A 517 -15.41 -22.56 -21.41
C LEU A 517 -15.59 -22.63 -22.93
N TRP A 518 -14.55 -23.05 -23.66
CA TRP A 518 -14.57 -23.19 -25.11
C TRP A 518 -15.24 -24.49 -25.57
N MET A 519 -15.15 -25.57 -24.77
CA MET A 519 -15.75 -26.87 -25.10
C MET A 519 -17.29 -26.85 -25.04
N TYR A 520 -17.89 -25.97 -24.23
CA TYR A 520 -19.35 -25.73 -24.25
C TYR A 520 -19.77 -24.75 -25.36
N LEU A 521 -18.83 -24.06 -26.01
CA LEU A 521 -19.08 -23.11 -27.10
C LEU A 521 -18.88 -23.70 -28.49
N GLU A 522 -18.71 -25.02 -28.65
CA GLU A 522 -18.71 -25.66 -29.98
C GLU A 522 -20.00 -25.36 -30.79
N ASP A 523 -21.10 -25.05 -30.11
CA ASP A 523 -22.36 -24.57 -30.73
C ASP A 523 -22.41 -23.04 -30.96
N ALA A 524 -21.49 -22.27 -30.38
CA ALA A 524 -21.40 -20.83 -30.59
C ALA A 524 -20.51 -20.56 -31.81
N LEU A 525 -21.12 -20.08 -32.90
CA LEU A 525 -20.43 -19.78 -34.15
C LEU A 525 -19.32 -18.73 -33.90
N PHE A 526 -18.06 -19.17 -33.76
CA PHE A 526 -16.92 -18.30 -33.54
C PHE A 526 -16.39 -17.83 -34.90
N ALA A 527 -16.54 -16.55 -35.19
CA ALA A 527 -16.00 -15.95 -36.41
C ALA A 527 -14.58 -15.39 -36.15
N SER A 528 -13.62 -16.25 -35.81
CA SER A 528 -12.21 -15.85 -35.83
C SER A 528 -11.65 -15.98 -37.24
N ASN A 529 -11.21 -14.86 -37.79
CA ASN A 529 -10.05 -14.71 -38.69
C ASN A 529 -10.10 -13.32 -39.37
N GLU A 530 -9.07 -12.53 -39.05
CA GLU A 530 -8.62 -11.28 -39.70
C GLU A 530 -9.67 -10.19 -39.94
N ILE A 531 -10.07 -9.50 -38.86
CA ILE A 531 -10.65 -8.15 -38.94
C ILE A 531 -9.54 -7.16 -38.56
N PRO A 532 -8.87 -6.49 -39.51
CA PRO A 532 -7.98 -5.38 -39.16
C PRO A 532 -8.80 -4.26 -38.49
N ALA A 533 -8.28 -3.71 -37.38
CA ALA A 533 -8.94 -2.70 -36.55
C ALA A 533 -9.40 -1.46 -37.34
N ASP A 534 -8.77 -1.21 -38.50
CA ASP A 534 -8.96 -0.03 -39.32
C ASP A 534 -10.26 -0.05 -40.14
N HIS A 535 -11.01 -1.17 -40.14
CA HIS A 535 -12.21 -1.35 -40.96
C HIS A 535 -13.40 -1.98 -40.21
N VAL A 536 -13.53 -1.77 -38.90
CA VAL A 536 -14.86 -1.78 -38.26
C VAL A 536 -15.58 -0.50 -38.71
N VAL A 537 -16.11 -0.53 -39.94
CA VAL A 537 -16.91 0.57 -40.48
C VAL A 537 -18.19 0.64 -39.65
N GLY A 538 -18.28 1.69 -38.83
CA GLY A 538 -19.50 2.39 -38.43
C GLY A 538 -20.74 1.56 -38.09
N ILE A 539 -21.22 1.72 -36.86
CA ILE A 539 -22.60 1.44 -36.47
C ILE A 539 -23.54 2.33 -37.30
N PHE A 540 -23.91 1.90 -38.51
CA PHE A 540 -24.96 2.55 -39.28
C PHE A 540 -26.32 2.07 -38.79
N GLY A 541 -26.89 2.84 -37.87
CA GLY A 541 -28.33 2.89 -37.62
C GLY A 541 -28.80 2.16 -36.36
N MET A 542 -29.04 2.94 -35.31
CA MET A 542 -29.76 2.58 -34.06
C MET A 542 -31.24 2.15 -34.28
N ARG A 543 -31.66 1.73 -35.48
CA ARG A 543 -33.08 1.51 -35.81
C ARG A 543 -33.48 0.10 -36.24
N ARG A 544 -32.56 -0.85 -36.48
CA ARG A 544 -32.93 -2.23 -36.85
C ARG A 544 -32.01 -3.25 -36.20
N ARG A 545 -32.58 -4.34 -35.67
CA ARG A 545 -31.98 -5.44 -34.90
C ARG A 545 -30.90 -6.26 -35.66
N ARG A 546 -29.91 -5.62 -36.29
CA ARG A 546 -28.84 -6.29 -37.07
C ARG A 546 -27.46 -5.74 -36.73
N PHE A 547 -26.45 -6.61 -36.79
CA PHE A 547 -25.03 -6.25 -36.82
C PHE A 547 -24.42 -6.68 -38.13
N PHE A 548 -23.47 -5.88 -38.62
CA PHE A 548 -22.63 -6.21 -39.76
C PHE A 548 -21.22 -6.51 -39.22
N VAL A 549 -20.69 -7.67 -39.55
CA VAL A 549 -19.29 -8.01 -39.32
C VAL A 549 -18.66 -8.14 -40.70
N VAL A 550 -17.68 -7.29 -40.99
CA VAL A 550 -16.97 -7.29 -42.26
C VAL A 550 -15.75 -8.19 -42.11
N ARG A 551 -15.77 -9.35 -42.78
CA ARG A 551 -14.56 -10.12 -43.06
C ARG A 551 -14.07 -9.67 -44.44
N ARG A 552 -12.76 -9.58 -44.68
CA ARG A 552 -12.19 -9.17 -46.00
C ARG A 552 -13.00 -9.84 -47.15
N GLN A 553 -13.82 -9.03 -47.86
CA GLN A 553 -14.74 -9.40 -48.97
C GLN A 553 -16.06 -10.14 -48.65
N LEU A 554 -16.42 -10.39 -47.40
CA LEU A 554 -17.69 -11.02 -46.99
C LEU A 554 -18.35 -10.25 -45.84
N ASP A 555 -19.52 -9.67 -46.12
CA ASP A 555 -20.38 -9.08 -45.09
C ASP A 555 -21.21 -10.19 -44.43
N ILE A 556 -20.96 -10.45 -43.14
CA ILE A 556 -21.78 -11.37 -42.35
C ILE A 556 -22.75 -10.56 -41.50
N VAL A 557 -24.05 -10.85 -41.62
CA VAL A 557 -25.11 -10.15 -40.87
C VAL A 557 -25.65 -11.05 -39.78
N TYR A 558 -25.49 -10.64 -38.53
CA TYR A 558 -26.11 -11.31 -37.39
C TYR A 558 -27.39 -10.59 -36.94
N VAL A 559 -28.45 -11.36 -36.71
CA VAL A 559 -29.75 -10.87 -36.21
C VAL A 559 -29.99 -11.46 -34.82
N THR A 560 -30.20 -10.60 -33.83
CA THR A 560 -30.32 -11.01 -32.42
C THR A 560 -31.49 -10.30 -31.73
N THR A 561 -32.00 -10.89 -30.65
CA THR A 561 -33.02 -10.25 -29.80
C THR A 561 -32.38 -9.33 -28.77
N HIS A 562 -31.20 -9.65 -28.24
CA HIS A 562 -30.46 -8.85 -27.26
C HIS A 562 -28.97 -8.74 -27.60
N ARG A 563 -28.32 -7.68 -27.08
CA ARG A 563 -26.93 -7.32 -27.40
C ARG A 563 -26.14 -7.11 -26.11
N VAL A 564 -24.94 -7.70 -26.02
CA VAL A 564 -23.99 -7.47 -24.93
C VAL A 564 -22.73 -6.89 -25.53
N PHE A 565 -22.48 -5.60 -25.27
CA PHE A 565 -21.24 -4.93 -25.65
C PHE A 565 -20.26 -4.98 -24.49
N VAL A 566 -19.12 -5.64 -24.69
CA VAL A 566 -18.03 -5.67 -23.70
C VAL A 566 -16.94 -4.66 -24.06
N GLU A 567 -17.17 -3.78 -25.05
CA GLU A 567 -16.14 -2.85 -25.53
C GLU A 567 -15.82 -1.73 -24.55
N PHE A 568 -16.71 -1.33 -23.63
CA PHE A 568 -16.37 -0.38 -22.56
C PHE A 568 -17.39 -0.34 -21.40
N VAL A 569 -18.33 -1.29 -21.31
CA VAL A 569 -19.52 -1.17 -20.44
C VAL A 569 -19.56 -2.29 -19.39
N GLU A 570 -19.42 -1.87 -18.14
CA GLU A 570 -20.00 -2.48 -16.92
C GLU A 570 -19.89 -4.00 -16.74
N PHE A 571 -18.67 -4.53 -16.79
CA PHE A 571 -18.33 -5.74 -16.00
C PHE A 571 -17.95 -5.40 -14.54
N ILE A 572 -18.11 -4.12 -14.16
CA ILE A 572 -17.91 -3.55 -12.81
C ILE A 572 -19.00 -4.02 -11.82
N LEU A 573 -20.13 -4.58 -12.30
CA LEU A 573 -21.16 -5.14 -11.42
C LEU A 573 -20.91 -6.61 -11.02
N PHE A 574 -20.11 -7.35 -11.78
CA PHE A 574 -19.76 -8.75 -11.46
C PHE A 574 -18.42 -8.84 -10.70
N LEU A 575 -17.52 -7.89 -10.97
CA LEU A 575 -16.30 -7.59 -10.24
C LEU A 575 -16.40 -6.16 -9.71
N ARG A 576 -17.32 -5.91 -8.77
CA ARG A 576 -17.07 -4.77 -7.87
C ARG A 576 -15.70 -5.10 -7.26
N ILE A 577 -14.71 -4.27 -7.60
CA ILE A 577 -13.47 -3.92 -6.87
C ILE A 577 -12.14 -4.20 -7.60
N SER A 578 -11.24 -3.22 -7.46
CA SER A 578 -9.77 -3.20 -7.65
C SER A 578 -9.26 -3.69 -8.98
N MET A 579 -9.20 -2.76 -9.93
CA MET A 579 -8.33 -2.89 -11.11
C MET A 579 -7.15 -1.90 -11.05
N LYS A 580 -6.72 -1.49 -9.84
CA LYS A 580 -5.31 -1.15 -9.63
C LYS A 580 -4.53 -2.44 -9.48
N ILE A 581 -3.44 -2.56 -10.24
CA ILE A 581 -2.55 -3.72 -10.35
C ILE A 581 -3.09 -4.83 -11.29
N VAL A 582 -3.18 -4.51 -12.59
CA VAL A 582 -3.25 -5.52 -13.69
C VAL A 582 -2.07 -5.40 -14.66
N LEU A 583 -0.98 -4.79 -14.20
CA LEU A 583 0.35 -4.93 -14.78
C LEU A 583 1.25 -5.23 -13.60
N LEU A 584 1.57 -6.49 -13.41
CA LEU A 584 2.75 -6.95 -12.67
C LEU A 584 3.19 -8.20 -13.33
#